data_AF-A0A496ZR80-F1
#
_entry.id   AF-A0A496ZR80-F1
#
_cell.length_a   1.000
_cell.length_b   1.000
_cell.length_c   1.000
_cell.angle_alpha   90.00
_cell.angle_beta   90.00
_cell.angle_gamma   90.00
#
_symmetry.space_group_name_H-M   'P 1'
#
loop_
_entity.id
_entity.type
_entity.pdbx_description
1 polymer ?
#
loop_
_entity_poly.entity_id
_entity_poly.type
_entity_poly.pdbx_seq_one_letter_code
_entity_poly.pdbx_strand_id
1 'polypeptide(L)'
;MKNNLLIKVLVLLIAVLLWAQQILLRTHTVVLDVPIQLINIPEDLAIEQIELPKIPVKVRGKGLDIISANISKVTIDVDASNFLYGKNRIRFDEKNINYSDRIHLFIVEMQDDSNLQVSMDKLVEKKKPISIQFASAKDEEFFIENKIINTQQRVTLKGPLALVSEIKNIKTQKISKKMVVDNKLNVSLINPHENIQLLKDTIVLEITQTKIVNKTISLIPIKFPDSENITIIPQKVSVMVRGPEELVEKLDINTITANLELGKIRKNFTDVSFELPSGIKIVEFTPKKIQVIRNE
;
A
#
# COMPACT_ATOMS: atom_id res chain seq x y z
N MET A 1 -36.25 -50.17 -27.39
CA MET A 1 -35.07 -49.48 -27.97
C MET A 1 -34.48 -48.44 -27.00
N LYS A 2 -34.41 -48.75 -25.69
CA LYS A 2 -33.96 -47.82 -24.65
C LYS A 2 -32.47 -48.05 -24.33
N ASN A 3 -31.68 -46.98 -24.44
CA ASN A 3 -30.41 -46.71 -23.76
C ASN A 3 -29.15 -47.53 -24.08
N ASN A 4 -28.87 -47.82 -25.37
CA ASN A 4 -27.50 -48.17 -25.78
C ASN A 4 -26.59 -46.93 -25.99
N LEU A 5 -27.08 -45.72 -25.68
CA LEU A 5 -26.32 -44.48 -25.75
C LEU A 5 -25.08 -44.54 -24.85
N LEU A 6 -25.21 -45.11 -23.65
CA LEU A 6 -24.11 -45.27 -22.70
C LEU A 6 -23.02 -46.20 -23.26
N ILE A 7 -23.41 -47.32 -23.87
CA ILE A 7 -22.46 -48.25 -24.51
C ILE A 7 -21.78 -47.60 -25.72
N LYS A 8 -22.52 -46.87 -26.56
CA LYS A 8 -21.94 -46.14 -27.71
C LYS A 8 -20.93 -45.07 -27.26
N VAL A 9 -21.25 -44.33 -26.20
CA VAL A 9 -20.33 -43.35 -25.60
C VAL A 9 -19.12 -44.04 -24.99
N LEU A 10 -19.29 -45.17 -24.30
CA LEU A 10 -18.18 -45.93 -23.74
C LEU A 10 -17.24 -46.47 -24.82
N VAL A 11 -17.79 -47.04 -25.90
CA VAL A 11 -17.01 -47.54 -27.04
C VAL A 11 -16.29 -46.40 -27.75
N LEU A 12 -16.95 -45.25 -27.94
CA LEU A 12 -16.33 -44.05 -28.49
C LEU A 12 -15.18 -43.57 -27.60
N LEU A 13 -15.37 -43.54 -26.28
CA LEU A 13 -14.35 -43.14 -25.32
C LEU A 13 -13.15 -44.08 -25.34
N ILE A 14 -13.37 -45.40 -25.38
CA ILE A 14 -12.30 -46.39 -25.53
C ILE A 14 -11.56 -46.22 -26.86
N ALA A 15 -12.29 -46.02 -27.97
CA ALA A 15 -11.68 -45.78 -29.27
C ALA A 15 -10.81 -44.50 -29.28
N VAL A 16 -11.29 -43.42 -28.65
CA VAL A 16 -10.53 -42.17 -28.48
C VAL A 16 -9.29 -42.39 -27.60
N LEU A 17 -9.41 -43.15 -26.49
CA LEU A 17 -8.27 -43.47 -25.64
C LEU A 17 -7.21 -44.31 -26.36
N LEU A 18 -7.62 -45.32 -27.13
CA LEU A 18 -6.70 -46.14 -27.92
C LEU A 18 -6.03 -45.30 -29.03
N TRP A 19 -6.78 -44.42 -29.69
CA TRP A 19 -6.22 -43.50 -30.69
C TRP A 19 -5.23 -42.51 -30.05
N ALA A 20 -5.56 -41.96 -28.88
CA ALA A 20 -4.69 -41.07 -28.12
C ALA A 20 -3.43 -41.80 -27.61
N GLN A 21 -3.55 -43.03 -27.14
CA GLN A 21 -2.41 -43.85 -26.74
C GLN A 21 -1.44 -44.06 -27.91
N GLN A 22 -1.98 -44.36 -29.10
CA GLN A 22 -1.17 -44.56 -30.30
C GLN A 22 -0.42 -43.29 -30.72
N ILE A 23 -1.02 -42.10 -30.57
CA ILE A 23 -0.36 -40.84 -30.93
C ILE A 23 0.70 -40.42 -29.91
N LEU A 24 0.47 -40.70 -28.62
CA LEU A 24 1.38 -40.39 -27.51
C LEU A 24 2.63 -41.27 -27.48
N LEU A 25 2.53 -42.52 -27.91
CA LEU A 25 3.66 -43.46 -27.95
C LEU A 25 4.56 -43.29 -29.18
N ARG A 26 4.07 -42.61 -30.24
CA ARG A 26 4.87 -42.30 -31.41
C ARG A 26 5.90 -41.22 -31.08
N THR A 27 7.06 -41.34 -31.74
CA THR A 27 8.10 -40.33 -31.69
C THR A 27 7.76 -39.19 -32.64
N HIS A 28 7.76 -37.97 -32.13
CA HIS A 28 7.56 -36.75 -32.93
C HIS A 28 8.80 -35.89 -32.85
N THR A 29 9.01 -35.05 -33.85
CA THR A 29 10.03 -34.00 -33.82
C THR A 29 9.31 -32.66 -33.73
N VAL A 30 9.61 -31.88 -32.69
CA VAL A 30 8.99 -30.58 -32.44
C VAL A 30 10.07 -29.54 -32.13
N VAL A 31 9.73 -28.27 -32.30
CA VAL A 31 10.58 -27.14 -31.86
C VAL A 31 10.00 -26.61 -30.57
N LEU A 32 10.82 -26.53 -29.52
CA LEU A 32 10.48 -25.97 -28.22
C LEU A 32 11.22 -24.64 -28.04
N ASP A 33 10.51 -23.60 -27.63
CA ASP A 33 11.12 -22.31 -27.28
C ASP A 33 11.58 -22.37 -25.81
N VAL A 34 12.87 -22.62 -25.62
CA VAL A 34 13.46 -22.85 -24.30
C VAL A 34 14.02 -21.53 -23.75
N PRO A 35 13.54 -21.01 -22.61
CA PRO A 35 14.09 -19.81 -21.99
C PRO A 35 15.50 -20.05 -21.44
N ILE A 36 16.34 -19.02 -21.56
CA ILE A 36 17.66 -19.00 -20.93
C ILE A 36 17.52 -18.56 -19.48
N GLN A 37 18.23 -19.24 -18.59
CA GLN A 37 18.37 -18.88 -17.19
C GLN A 37 19.85 -18.69 -16.86
N LEU A 38 20.20 -17.55 -16.30
CA LEU A 38 21.55 -17.31 -15.79
C LEU A 38 21.67 -17.87 -14.38
N ILE A 39 22.69 -18.70 -14.15
CA ILE A 39 23.04 -19.25 -12.84
C ILE A 39 24.36 -18.62 -12.36
N ASN A 40 24.60 -18.63 -11.04
CA ASN A 40 25.83 -18.10 -10.42
C ASN A 40 26.14 -16.65 -10.79
N ILE A 41 25.12 -15.78 -10.87
CA ILE A 41 25.33 -14.35 -11.11
C ILE A 41 26.13 -13.76 -9.93
N PRO A 42 27.23 -13.01 -10.18
CA PRO A 42 27.98 -12.33 -9.13
C PRO A 42 27.10 -11.41 -8.28
N GLU A 43 27.34 -11.35 -6.97
CA GLU A 43 26.51 -10.58 -6.02
C GLU A 43 26.50 -9.07 -6.29
N ASP A 44 27.49 -8.55 -7.00
CA ASP A 44 27.63 -7.14 -7.36
C ASP A 44 27.01 -6.80 -8.72
N LEU A 45 26.42 -7.77 -9.42
CA LEU A 45 25.81 -7.60 -10.74
C LEU A 45 24.32 -7.93 -10.75
N ALA A 46 23.62 -7.29 -11.68
CA ALA A 46 22.19 -7.48 -11.93
C ALA A 46 21.93 -7.51 -13.44
N ILE A 47 20.91 -8.26 -13.85
CA ILE A 47 20.48 -8.29 -15.26
C ILE A 47 19.73 -6.99 -15.55
N GLU A 48 20.15 -6.28 -16.60
CA GLU A 48 19.49 -5.04 -17.02
C GLU A 48 18.14 -5.31 -17.69
N GLN A 49 18.07 -6.40 -18.46
CA GLN A 49 16.93 -6.80 -19.28
C GLN A 49 15.82 -7.47 -18.45
N ILE A 50 14.55 -7.25 -18.83
CA ILE A 50 13.40 -7.83 -18.14
C ILE A 50 13.28 -9.33 -18.47
N GLU A 51 13.41 -9.68 -19.75
CA GLU A 51 13.35 -11.07 -20.21
C GLU A 51 14.54 -11.38 -21.10
N LEU A 52 15.11 -12.56 -20.88
CA LEU A 52 16.12 -13.13 -21.77
C LEU A 52 15.43 -13.79 -22.98
N PRO A 53 16.06 -13.77 -24.17
CA PRO A 53 15.51 -14.41 -25.35
C PRO A 53 15.35 -15.91 -25.14
N LYS A 54 14.29 -16.47 -25.75
CA LYS A 54 14.06 -17.92 -25.81
C LYS A 54 14.77 -18.48 -27.03
N ILE A 55 15.36 -19.66 -26.90
CA ILE A 55 16.08 -20.34 -27.96
C ILE A 55 15.20 -21.46 -28.52
N PRO A 56 14.96 -21.51 -29.84
CA PRO A 56 14.26 -22.61 -30.45
C PRO A 56 15.16 -23.85 -30.49
N VAL A 57 14.75 -24.89 -29.77
CA VAL A 57 15.44 -26.18 -29.69
C VAL A 57 14.56 -27.24 -30.33
N LYS A 58 15.09 -27.89 -31.38
CA LYS A 58 14.41 -28.99 -32.05
C LYS A 58 14.70 -30.28 -31.31
N VAL A 59 13.66 -30.89 -30.78
CA VAL A 59 13.74 -32.11 -29.98
C VAL A 59 12.94 -33.23 -30.62
N ARG A 60 13.40 -34.47 -30.43
CA ARG A 60 12.71 -35.69 -30.82
C ARG A 60 12.45 -36.53 -29.59
N GLY A 61 11.19 -36.90 -29.37
CA GLY A 61 10.79 -37.69 -28.20
C GLY A 61 9.41 -38.30 -28.39
N LYS A 62 8.97 -39.12 -27.43
CA LYS A 62 7.58 -39.60 -27.42
C LYS A 62 6.64 -38.42 -27.16
N GLY A 63 5.40 -38.51 -27.65
CA GLY A 63 4.39 -37.47 -27.42
C GLY A 63 4.20 -37.11 -25.94
N LEU A 64 4.25 -38.12 -25.05
CA LEU A 64 4.21 -37.89 -23.59
C LEU A 64 5.42 -37.10 -23.05
N ASP A 65 6.62 -37.40 -23.54
CA ASP A 65 7.85 -36.73 -23.10
C ASP A 65 7.87 -35.27 -23.58
N ILE A 66 7.41 -35.01 -24.80
CA ILE A 66 7.28 -33.66 -25.36
C ILE A 66 6.28 -32.81 -24.55
N ILE A 67 5.12 -33.38 -24.21
CA ILE A 67 4.12 -32.70 -23.38
C ILE A 67 4.70 -32.42 -21.99
N SER A 68 5.38 -33.42 -21.41
CA SER A 68 6.01 -33.28 -20.09
C SER A 68 7.11 -32.21 -20.08
N ALA A 69 7.88 -32.07 -21.16
CA ALA A 69 8.88 -31.02 -21.32
C ALA A 69 8.27 -29.61 -21.34
N ASN A 70 7.16 -29.44 -22.06
CA ASN A 70 6.47 -28.16 -22.08
C ASN A 70 5.89 -27.78 -20.70
N ILE A 71 5.42 -28.76 -19.94
CA ILE A 71 4.85 -28.55 -18.59
C ILE A 71 5.95 -28.32 -17.54
N SER A 72 7.08 -29.03 -17.66
CA SER A 72 8.17 -29.00 -16.67
C SER A 72 9.09 -27.78 -16.78
N LYS A 73 8.83 -26.86 -17.73
CA LYS A 73 9.60 -25.62 -17.93
C LYS A 73 11.10 -25.88 -18.10
N VAL A 74 11.45 -26.61 -19.17
CA VAL A 74 12.85 -26.78 -19.59
C VAL A 74 13.55 -25.42 -19.67
N THR A 75 14.77 -25.33 -19.19
CA THR A 75 15.61 -24.11 -19.23
C THR A 75 16.96 -24.41 -19.86
N ILE A 76 17.64 -23.39 -20.37
CA ILE A 76 19.07 -23.45 -20.72
C ILE A 76 19.83 -22.70 -19.63
N ASP A 77 20.57 -23.44 -18.81
CA ASP A 77 21.30 -22.89 -17.67
C ASP A 77 22.69 -22.44 -18.11
N VAL A 78 22.91 -21.12 -18.08
CA VAL A 78 24.18 -20.50 -18.47
C VAL A 78 24.89 -19.97 -17.22
N ASP A 79 26.12 -20.43 -17.03
CA ASP A 79 26.97 -19.96 -15.94
C ASP A 79 27.44 -18.51 -16.18
N ALA A 80 26.94 -17.60 -15.33
CA ALA A 80 27.23 -16.19 -15.37
C ALA A 80 28.34 -15.77 -14.37
N SER A 81 29.00 -16.70 -13.70
CA SER A 81 30.04 -16.42 -12.68
C SER A 81 31.18 -15.53 -13.19
N ASN A 82 31.51 -15.63 -14.47
CA ASN A 82 32.57 -14.83 -15.11
C ASN A 82 32.05 -13.60 -15.85
N PHE A 83 30.76 -13.25 -15.71
CA PHE A 83 30.20 -12.09 -16.38
C PHE A 83 30.70 -10.80 -15.72
N LEU A 84 30.93 -9.79 -16.56
CA LEU A 84 31.41 -8.48 -16.15
C LEU A 84 30.33 -7.42 -16.36
N TYR A 85 30.53 -6.24 -15.79
CA TYR A 85 29.69 -5.08 -16.11
C TYR A 85 29.71 -4.79 -17.63
N GLY A 86 28.54 -4.60 -18.23
CA GLY A 86 28.35 -4.37 -19.66
C GLY A 86 27.83 -5.58 -20.42
N LYS A 87 28.12 -5.65 -21.72
CA LYS A 87 27.63 -6.71 -22.61
C LYS A 87 28.49 -7.96 -22.47
N ASN A 88 27.87 -9.08 -22.11
CA ASN A 88 28.49 -10.39 -22.01
C ASN A 88 27.92 -11.30 -23.08
N ARG A 89 28.79 -12.07 -23.73
CA ARG A 89 28.37 -13.05 -24.73
C ARG A 89 27.93 -14.32 -24.01
N ILE A 90 26.74 -14.78 -24.36
CA ILE A 90 26.21 -16.04 -23.85
C ILE A 90 26.79 -17.18 -24.70
N ARG A 91 27.25 -18.24 -24.06
CA ARG A 91 27.64 -19.49 -24.70
C ARG A 91 26.91 -20.62 -23.99
N PHE A 92 26.26 -21.48 -24.76
CA PHE A 92 25.56 -22.66 -24.27
C PHE A 92 25.77 -23.80 -25.26
N ASP A 93 25.59 -25.02 -24.77
CA ASP A 93 25.63 -26.26 -25.53
C ASP A 93 24.44 -27.13 -25.09
N GLU A 94 24.22 -28.27 -25.74
CA GLU A 94 23.15 -29.22 -25.41
C GLU A 94 23.19 -29.67 -23.94
N LYS A 95 24.39 -29.69 -23.35
CA LYS A 95 24.62 -30.06 -21.94
C LYS A 95 24.09 -29.02 -20.94
N ASN A 96 23.85 -27.79 -21.39
CA ASN A 96 23.29 -26.73 -20.56
C ASN A 96 21.75 -26.81 -20.47
N ILE A 97 21.12 -27.64 -21.29
CA ILE A 97 19.66 -27.81 -21.24
C ILE A 97 19.30 -28.60 -19.98
N ASN A 98 18.62 -27.94 -19.07
CA ASN A 98 18.14 -28.52 -17.83
C ASN A 98 16.68 -28.98 -18.00
N TYR A 99 16.47 -30.28 -17.86
CA TYR A 99 15.16 -30.92 -17.90
C TYR A 99 15.11 -32.07 -16.89
N SER A 100 13.90 -32.45 -16.45
CA SER A 100 13.75 -33.54 -15.49
C SER A 100 14.27 -34.87 -16.05
N ASP A 101 15.01 -35.64 -15.25
CA ASP A 101 15.53 -36.98 -15.58
C ASP A 101 14.45 -37.97 -16.07
N ARG A 102 13.17 -37.69 -15.79
CA ARG A 102 12.02 -38.50 -16.21
C ARG A 102 11.63 -38.29 -17.68
N ILE A 103 12.22 -37.30 -18.35
CA ILE A 103 11.89 -36.90 -19.71
C ILE A 103 13.00 -37.36 -20.64
N HIS A 104 12.66 -38.16 -21.64
CA HIS A 104 13.61 -38.65 -22.62
C HIS A 104 13.46 -37.89 -23.94
N LEU A 105 14.22 -36.82 -24.11
CA LEU A 105 14.32 -36.07 -25.35
C LEU A 105 15.69 -36.28 -26.00
N PHE A 106 15.68 -36.44 -27.32
CA PHE A 106 16.87 -36.35 -28.15
C PHE A 106 16.91 -34.95 -28.75
N ILE A 107 17.95 -34.17 -28.43
CA ILE A 107 18.18 -32.88 -29.07
C ILE A 107 18.65 -33.17 -30.50
N VAL A 108 17.95 -32.61 -31.47
CA VAL A 108 18.22 -32.81 -32.90
C VAL A 108 19.02 -31.64 -33.44
N GLU A 109 18.64 -30.43 -33.03
CA GLU A 109 19.21 -29.19 -33.53
C GLU A 109 18.92 -28.09 -32.50
N MET A 110 19.93 -27.28 -32.20
CA MET A 110 19.81 -26.09 -31.37
C MET A 110 20.26 -24.89 -32.19
N GLN A 111 19.41 -23.88 -32.29
CA GLN A 111 19.81 -22.66 -32.99
C GLN A 111 20.79 -21.88 -32.12
N ASP A 112 22.08 -22.00 -32.42
CA ASP A 112 23.11 -21.18 -31.80
C ASP A 112 23.11 -19.78 -32.44
N ASP A 113 22.49 -18.82 -31.75
CA ASP A 113 22.73 -17.41 -32.07
C ASP A 113 24.08 -17.02 -31.47
N SER A 114 25.13 -17.20 -32.27
CA SER A 114 26.49 -16.85 -31.88
C SER A 114 26.63 -15.39 -31.42
N ASN A 115 25.70 -14.49 -31.74
CA ASN A 115 25.73 -13.08 -31.31
C ASN A 115 24.89 -12.79 -30.05
N LEU A 116 24.36 -13.82 -29.39
CA LEU A 116 23.53 -13.63 -28.21
C LEU A 116 24.33 -12.98 -27.07
N GLN A 117 23.80 -11.85 -26.59
CA GLN A 117 24.44 -11.04 -25.56
C GLN A 117 23.43 -10.66 -24.48
N VAL A 118 23.90 -10.67 -23.24
CA VAL A 118 23.17 -10.12 -22.07
C VAL A 118 23.93 -8.93 -21.52
N SER A 119 23.20 -7.87 -21.21
CA SER A 119 23.75 -6.71 -20.53
C SER A 119 23.62 -6.89 -19.02
N MET A 120 24.75 -6.82 -18.33
CA MET A 120 24.84 -6.85 -16.88
C MET A 120 25.16 -5.44 -16.38
N ASP A 121 24.44 -5.01 -15.36
CA ASP A 121 24.64 -3.73 -14.68
C ASP A 121 25.11 -3.97 -13.24
N LYS A 122 25.64 -2.94 -12.59
CA LYS A 122 26.01 -3.01 -11.18
C LYS A 122 24.77 -3.09 -10.31
N LEU A 123 24.74 -4.06 -9.41
CA LEU A 123 23.73 -4.14 -8.37
C LEU A 123 24.04 -3.10 -7.29
N VAL A 124 23.13 -2.16 -7.09
CA VAL A 124 23.32 -1.09 -6.10
C VAL A 124 22.14 -0.96 -5.17
N GLU A 125 22.43 -0.52 -3.95
CA GLU A 125 21.41 -0.13 -2.97
C GLU A 125 21.37 1.40 -2.83
N LYS A 126 20.22 2.02 -3.11
CA LYS A 126 20.04 3.47 -2.94
C LYS A 126 18.74 3.80 -2.23
N LYS A 127 18.79 4.80 -1.34
CA LYS A 127 17.61 5.34 -0.65
C LYS A 127 16.91 6.38 -1.52
N LYS A 128 15.64 6.18 -1.85
CA LYS A 128 14.80 7.12 -2.61
C LYS A 128 13.66 7.67 -1.75
N PRO A 129 13.26 8.94 -1.96
CA PRO A 129 12.15 9.55 -1.22
C PRO A 129 10.80 8.91 -1.61
N ILE A 130 9.86 8.93 -0.68
CA ILE A 130 8.51 8.40 -0.89
C ILE A 130 7.55 9.56 -1.21
N SER A 131 6.75 9.38 -2.27
CA SER A 131 5.69 10.29 -2.68
C SER A 131 4.33 9.67 -2.34
N ILE A 132 3.59 10.31 -1.44
CA ILE A 132 2.25 9.87 -1.05
C ILE A 132 1.28 10.13 -2.21
N GLN A 133 0.34 9.21 -2.43
CA GLN A 133 -0.71 9.32 -3.45
C GLN A 133 -2.08 9.27 -2.78
N PHE A 134 -2.94 10.24 -3.04
CA PHE A 134 -4.29 10.30 -2.48
C PHE A 134 -5.32 9.68 -3.43
N ALA A 135 -6.35 9.05 -2.87
CA ALA A 135 -7.44 8.46 -3.66
C ALA A 135 -8.36 9.53 -4.27
N SER A 136 -8.52 10.68 -3.61
CA SER A 136 -9.31 11.82 -4.07
C SER A 136 -8.82 13.13 -3.46
N ALA A 137 -9.23 14.27 -4.04
CA ALA A 137 -8.93 15.60 -3.48
C ALA A 137 -9.50 15.79 -2.05
N LYS A 138 -10.64 15.17 -1.74
CA LYS A 138 -11.23 15.20 -0.39
C LYS A 138 -10.39 14.42 0.63
N ASP A 139 -9.72 13.35 0.19
CA ASP A 139 -8.79 12.61 1.06
C ASP A 139 -7.52 13.43 1.30
N GLU A 140 -7.00 14.09 0.27
CA GLU A 140 -5.86 15.00 0.37
C GLU A 140 -6.13 16.13 1.37
N GLU A 141 -7.27 16.83 1.25
CA GLU A 141 -7.72 17.85 2.22
C GLU A 141 -7.77 17.29 3.65
N PHE A 142 -8.37 16.11 3.84
CA PHE A 142 -8.45 15.45 5.15
C PHE A 142 -7.06 15.19 5.75
N PHE A 143 -6.09 14.69 4.97
CA PHE A 143 -4.75 14.40 5.47
C PHE A 143 -3.91 15.66 5.70
N ILE A 144 -4.16 16.74 4.97
CA ILE A 144 -3.55 18.06 5.21
C ILE A 144 -4.08 18.65 6.52
N GLU A 145 -5.40 18.64 6.74
CA GLU A 145 -6.02 19.15 7.96
C GLU A 145 -5.56 18.39 9.21
N ASN A 146 -5.41 17.06 9.10
CA ASN A 146 -5.00 16.18 10.20
C ASN A 146 -3.48 15.95 10.28
N LYS A 147 -2.68 16.78 9.58
CA LYS A 147 -1.20 16.75 9.58
C LYS A 147 -0.62 15.34 9.48
N ILE A 148 -0.66 14.77 8.28
CA ILE A 148 -0.03 13.48 8.03
C ILE A 148 1.49 13.52 8.28
N ILE A 149 1.98 12.56 9.05
CA ILE A 149 3.39 12.39 9.42
C ILE A 149 3.90 11.10 8.79
N ASN A 150 4.94 11.23 7.96
CA ASN A 150 5.70 10.10 7.43
C ASN A 150 7.08 10.06 8.11
N THR A 151 7.25 9.17 9.08
CA THR A 151 8.56 8.93 9.73
C THR A 151 9.53 8.20 8.79
N GLN A 152 9.00 7.44 7.83
CA GLN A 152 9.75 6.66 6.83
C GLN A 152 9.85 7.44 5.51
N GLN A 153 10.44 8.63 5.53
CA GLN A 153 10.49 9.52 4.35
C GLN A 153 11.24 8.93 3.13
N ARG A 154 12.06 7.90 3.35
CA ARG A 154 12.87 7.25 2.31
C ARG A 154 12.81 5.73 2.44
N VAL A 155 12.84 5.05 1.30
CA VAL A 155 12.92 3.59 1.19
C VAL A 155 14.20 3.19 0.47
N THR A 156 14.81 2.07 0.86
CA THR A 156 15.97 1.50 0.17
C THR A 156 15.50 0.63 -1.00
N LEU A 157 16.03 0.91 -2.19
CA LEU A 157 15.87 0.13 -3.40
C LEU A 157 17.15 -0.64 -3.67
N LYS A 158 17.01 -1.88 -4.14
CA LYS A 158 18.10 -2.72 -4.63
C LYS A 158 17.81 -3.15 -6.06
N GLY A 159 18.77 -2.96 -6.97
CA GLY A 159 18.60 -3.31 -8.38
C GLY A 159 19.70 -2.74 -9.28
N PRO A 160 19.55 -2.84 -10.61
CA PRO A 160 20.47 -2.27 -11.59
C PRO A 160 20.69 -0.77 -11.39
N LEU A 161 21.95 -0.32 -11.44
CA LEU A 161 22.33 1.08 -11.27
C LEU A 161 21.59 2.04 -12.21
N ALA A 162 21.42 1.67 -13.48
CA ALA A 162 20.69 2.46 -14.47
C ALA A 162 19.25 2.72 -14.00
N LEU A 163 18.51 1.65 -13.73
CA LEU A 163 17.10 1.72 -13.30
C LEU A 163 16.94 2.44 -11.96
N VAL A 164 17.77 2.11 -10.95
CA VAL A 164 17.70 2.74 -9.63
C VAL A 164 18.05 4.23 -9.72
N SER A 165 18.92 4.64 -10.65
CA SER A 165 19.30 6.04 -10.81
C SER A 165 18.21 6.88 -11.47
N GLU A 166 17.46 6.31 -12.43
CA GLU A 166 16.33 6.96 -13.10
C GLU A 166 15.15 7.26 -12.15
N ILE A 167 14.95 6.42 -11.14
CA ILE A 167 13.85 6.57 -10.18
C ILE A 167 14.07 7.79 -9.29
N LYS A 168 13.23 8.81 -9.41
CA LYS A 168 13.27 10.02 -8.57
C LYS A 168 12.58 9.82 -7.23
N ASN A 169 11.41 9.19 -7.22
CA ASN A 169 10.60 8.93 -6.05
C ASN A 169 9.86 7.59 -6.17
N ILE A 170 9.49 7.02 -5.02
CA ILE A 170 8.66 5.82 -4.94
C ILE A 170 7.26 6.23 -4.53
N LYS A 171 6.27 5.82 -5.31
CA LYS A 171 4.87 6.16 -5.05
C LYS A 171 4.25 5.18 -4.06
N THR A 172 3.42 5.69 -3.17
CA THR A 172 2.54 4.83 -2.37
C THR A 172 1.35 4.37 -3.20
N GLN A 173 0.68 3.31 -2.77
CA GLN A 173 -0.70 3.07 -3.18
C GLN A 173 -1.59 4.25 -2.76
N LYS A 174 -2.72 4.41 -3.44
CA LYS A 174 -3.67 5.50 -3.17
C LYS A 174 -4.26 5.35 -1.77
N ILE A 175 -4.05 6.34 -0.92
CA ILE A 175 -4.57 6.37 0.44
C ILE A 175 -5.90 7.11 0.53
N SER A 176 -6.76 6.66 1.45
CA SER A 176 -8.05 7.30 1.75
C SER A 176 -8.27 7.37 3.26
N LYS A 177 -9.06 8.34 3.72
CA LYS A 177 -9.45 8.48 5.12
C LYS A 177 -10.13 7.23 5.69
N LYS A 178 -10.77 6.41 4.85
CA LYS A 178 -11.43 5.15 5.26
C LYS A 178 -10.46 4.08 5.74
N MET A 179 -9.17 4.21 5.39
CA MET A 179 -8.14 3.23 5.73
C MET A 179 -7.47 3.54 7.07
N VAL A 180 -7.77 4.69 7.68
CA VAL A 180 -7.19 5.11 8.96
C VAL A 180 -7.78 4.28 10.09
N VAL A 181 -6.91 3.68 10.90
CA VAL A 181 -7.26 2.95 12.12
C VAL A 181 -6.36 3.46 13.24
N ASP A 182 -6.94 3.88 14.37
CA ASP A 182 -6.20 4.38 15.54
C ASP A 182 -5.14 5.44 15.19
N ASN A 183 -5.50 6.42 14.37
CA ASN A 183 -4.62 7.49 13.89
C ASN A 183 -3.39 7.01 13.09
N LYS A 184 -3.40 5.76 12.63
CA LYS A 184 -2.34 5.16 11.83
C LYS A 184 -2.90 4.60 10.53
N LEU A 185 -2.00 4.48 9.56
CA LEU A 185 -2.30 3.94 8.25
C LEU A 185 -1.11 3.15 7.73
N ASN A 186 -1.31 1.85 7.51
CA ASN A 186 -0.34 1.02 6.79
C ASN A 186 -0.54 1.17 5.29
N VAL A 187 0.51 1.55 4.57
CA VAL A 187 0.45 1.84 3.13
C VAL A 187 1.52 1.05 2.40
N SER A 188 1.12 0.30 1.39
CA SER A 188 2.05 -0.37 0.49
C SER A 188 2.65 0.61 -0.52
N LEU A 189 3.92 0.39 -0.85
CA LEU A 189 4.65 1.07 -1.91
C LEU A 189 4.43 0.36 -3.24
N ILE A 190 4.36 1.14 -4.31
CA ILE A 190 4.26 0.60 -5.67
C ILE A 190 5.68 0.29 -6.15
N ASN A 191 5.94 -0.97 -6.51
CA ASN A 191 7.22 -1.33 -7.10
C ASN A 191 7.34 -0.68 -8.50
N PRO A 192 8.35 0.18 -8.74
CA PRO A 192 8.49 0.86 -10.03
C PRO A 192 8.88 -0.07 -11.19
N HIS A 193 9.52 -1.21 -10.91
CA HIS A 193 10.04 -2.11 -11.95
C HIS A 193 10.28 -3.53 -11.40
N GLU A 194 10.12 -4.57 -12.23
CA GLU A 194 10.26 -5.98 -11.80
C GLU A 194 11.68 -6.34 -11.34
N ASN A 195 12.71 -5.84 -12.05
CA ASN A 195 14.12 -6.02 -11.67
C ASN A 195 14.58 -5.16 -10.47
N ILE A 196 13.65 -4.54 -9.73
CA ILE A 196 13.95 -3.76 -8.53
C ILE A 196 13.28 -4.40 -7.33
N GLN A 197 14.07 -4.56 -6.27
CA GLN A 197 13.61 -5.03 -4.98
C GLN A 197 13.50 -3.85 -4.00
N LEU A 198 12.32 -3.72 -3.40
CA LEU A 198 12.08 -2.86 -2.25
C LEU A 198 12.48 -3.62 -0.99
N LEU A 199 13.43 -3.11 -0.19
CA LEU A 199 13.78 -3.74 1.09
C LEU A 199 12.64 -3.63 2.13
N LYS A 200 11.76 -2.65 1.94
CA LYS A 200 10.51 -2.49 2.67
C LYS A 200 9.43 -2.09 1.67
N ASP A 201 8.37 -2.89 1.60
CA ASP A 201 7.22 -2.69 0.72
C ASP A 201 6.08 -1.92 1.38
N THR A 202 6.14 -1.72 2.68
CA THR A 202 5.10 -1.10 3.49
C THR A 202 5.68 -0.02 4.41
N ILE A 203 4.89 1.04 4.59
CA ILE A 203 5.19 2.14 5.50
C ILE A 203 3.99 2.44 6.39
N VAL A 204 4.27 3.04 7.55
CA VAL A 204 3.24 3.52 8.48
C VAL A 204 3.19 5.03 8.40
N LEU A 205 2.02 5.57 8.08
CA LEU A 205 1.71 6.98 8.17
C LEU A 205 0.92 7.22 9.45
N GLU A 206 1.25 8.27 10.18
CA GLU A 206 0.54 8.69 11.38
C GLU A 206 -0.19 9.99 11.10
N ILE A 207 -1.34 10.20 11.73
CA ILE A 207 -2.10 11.46 11.63
C ILE A 207 -2.34 12.01 13.03
N THR A 208 -2.28 13.33 13.15
CA THR A 208 -2.60 14.01 14.39
C THR A 208 -4.06 14.43 14.33
N GLN A 209 -4.99 13.48 14.56
CA GLN A 209 -6.41 13.84 14.61
C GLN A 209 -6.67 14.71 15.84
N THR A 210 -7.15 15.93 15.60
CA THR A 210 -7.62 16.80 16.68
C THR A 210 -9.06 16.42 16.99
N LYS A 211 -9.27 15.54 17.97
CA LYS A 211 -10.61 15.10 18.36
C LYS A 211 -11.40 16.27 18.94
N ILE A 212 -12.61 16.50 18.45
CA ILE A 212 -13.51 17.53 18.99
C ILE A 212 -14.45 16.86 19.99
N VAL A 213 -14.44 17.34 21.23
CA VAL A 213 -15.28 16.81 22.32
C VAL A 213 -16.18 17.91 22.88
N ASN A 214 -17.26 17.48 23.54
CA ASN A 214 -18.12 18.34 24.33
C ASN A 214 -17.84 18.09 25.81
N LYS A 215 -17.73 19.16 26.62
CA LYS A 215 -17.59 19.07 28.08
C LYS A 215 -18.55 20.05 28.73
N THR A 216 -19.24 19.59 29.77
CA THR A 216 -20.08 20.44 30.61
C THR A 216 -19.28 20.84 31.84
N ILE A 217 -19.14 22.15 32.04
CA ILE A 217 -18.51 22.73 33.23
C ILE A 217 -19.63 23.38 34.03
N SER A 218 -19.85 22.85 35.22
CA SER A 218 -20.93 23.27 36.11
C SER A 218 -20.41 24.20 37.20
N LEU A 219 -21.32 24.98 37.80
CA LEU A 219 -21.08 25.79 38.99
C LEU A 219 -20.14 27.00 38.79
N ILE A 220 -20.02 27.52 37.57
CA ILE A 220 -19.19 28.70 37.26
C ILE A 220 -19.80 29.93 37.97
N PRO A 221 -19.06 30.63 38.84
CA PRO A 221 -19.55 31.81 39.53
C PRO A 221 -19.71 32.97 38.56
N ILE A 222 -20.82 33.69 38.65
CA ILE A 222 -21.08 34.87 37.82
C ILE A 222 -20.47 36.08 38.51
N LYS A 223 -19.54 36.76 37.82
CA LYS A 223 -18.96 38.02 38.26
C LYS A 223 -19.90 39.17 37.91
N PHE A 224 -20.12 40.03 38.87
CA PHE A 224 -20.85 41.28 38.72
C PHE A 224 -20.07 42.39 39.43
N PRO A 225 -20.18 43.66 39.01
CA PRO A 225 -19.44 44.76 39.63
C PRO A 225 -19.83 44.95 41.10
N ASP A 226 -18.84 44.95 41.99
CA ASP A 226 -19.02 45.22 43.43
C ASP A 226 -19.55 46.63 43.72
N SER A 227 -19.52 47.52 42.72
CA SER A 227 -19.98 48.91 42.82
C SER A 227 -21.50 49.07 42.87
N GLU A 228 -22.27 48.01 42.62
CA GLU A 228 -23.73 48.03 42.69
C GLU A 228 -24.24 47.10 43.81
N ASN A 229 -25.11 47.62 44.70
CA ASN A 229 -25.70 46.85 45.80
C ASN A 229 -26.76 45.86 45.26
N ILE A 230 -26.31 44.78 44.64
CA ILE A 230 -27.15 43.86 43.85
C ILE A 230 -26.93 42.41 44.30
N THR A 231 -28.04 41.68 44.42
CA THR A 231 -28.06 40.22 44.56
C THR A 231 -28.56 39.59 43.25
N ILE A 232 -27.83 38.60 42.74
CA ILE A 232 -28.25 37.81 41.57
C ILE A 232 -28.73 36.42 41.96
N ILE A 233 -29.78 35.95 41.28
CA ILE A 233 -30.30 34.59 41.44
C ILE A 233 -30.45 33.95 40.05
N PRO A 234 -29.78 32.82 39.76
CA PRO A 234 -28.76 32.15 40.58
C PRO A 234 -27.37 32.79 40.45
N GLN A 235 -26.51 32.54 41.43
CA GLN A 235 -25.11 33.03 41.45
C GLN A 235 -24.14 32.17 40.61
N LYS A 236 -24.61 31.04 40.09
CA LYS A 236 -23.81 30.07 39.35
C LYS A 236 -24.48 29.66 38.05
N VAL A 237 -23.66 29.38 37.04
CA VAL A 237 -24.09 28.96 35.71
C VAL A 237 -23.31 27.71 35.27
N SER A 238 -23.96 26.88 34.46
CA SER A 238 -23.33 25.71 33.84
C SER A 238 -23.26 25.93 32.34
N VAL A 239 -22.12 25.61 31.73
CA VAL A 239 -21.84 25.83 30.30
C VAL A 239 -21.37 24.53 29.67
N MET A 240 -21.94 24.19 28.52
CA MET A 240 -21.45 23.15 27.63
C MET A 240 -20.58 23.77 26.55
N VAL A 241 -19.32 23.39 26.52
CA VAL A 241 -18.32 23.87 25.57
C VAL A 241 -17.95 22.77 24.57
N ARG A 242 -17.58 23.18 23.36
CA ARG A 242 -17.10 22.31 22.28
C ARG A 242 -15.77 22.84 21.73
N GLY A 243 -14.80 21.94 21.60
CA GLY A 243 -13.48 22.28 21.09
C GLY A 243 -12.55 21.06 21.02
N PRO A 244 -11.28 21.27 20.63
CA PRO A 244 -10.23 20.24 20.68
C PRO A 244 -10.12 19.59 22.06
N GLU A 245 -10.04 18.25 22.11
CA GLU A 245 -9.96 17.46 23.34
C GLU A 245 -8.84 17.95 24.27
N GLU A 246 -7.65 18.18 23.73
CA GLU A 246 -6.50 18.68 24.50
C GLU A 246 -6.74 20.05 25.18
N LEU A 247 -7.56 20.91 24.58
CA LEU A 247 -7.92 22.20 25.15
C LEU A 247 -9.07 22.06 26.14
N VAL A 248 -10.07 21.25 25.79
CA VAL A 248 -11.28 21.06 26.59
C VAL A 248 -11.01 20.27 27.87
N GLU A 249 -10.09 19.31 27.86
CA GLU A 249 -9.66 18.59 29.05
C GLU A 249 -9.01 19.54 30.09
N LYS A 250 -8.20 20.50 29.62
CA LYS A 250 -7.52 21.49 30.46
C LYS A 250 -8.44 22.61 30.99
N LEU A 251 -9.66 22.74 30.46
CA LEU A 251 -10.62 23.73 30.97
C LEU A 251 -11.12 23.33 32.36
N ASP A 252 -11.05 24.29 33.27
CA ASP A 252 -11.64 24.23 34.60
C ASP A 252 -12.60 25.41 34.84
N ILE A 253 -13.15 25.48 36.05
CA ILE A 253 -14.09 26.51 36.46
C ILE A 253 -13.48 27.94 36.49
N ASN A 254 -12.17 28.06 36.68
CA ASN A 254 -11.42 29.32 36.78
C ASN A 254 -11.01 29.86 35.40
N THR A 255 -10.95 29.00 34.38
CA THR A 255 -10.61 29.39 33.00
C THR A 255 -11.77 30.03 32.23
N ILE A 256 -13.00 29.95 32.75
CA ILE A 256 -14.19 30.54 32.13
C ILE A 256 -14.70 31.67 33.01
N THR A 257 -14.75 32.88 32.46
CA THR A 257 -15.33 34.02 33.16
C THR A 257 -16.76 34.25 32.68
N ALA A 258 -17.73 34.15 33.58
CA ALA A 258 -19.11 34.52 33.35
C ALA A 258 -19.36 35.93 33.90
N ASN A 259 -19.66 36.90 33.03
CA ASN A 259 -19.86 38.30 33.39
C ASN A 259 -21.34 38.69 33.21
N LEU A 260 -21.90 39.43 34.17
CA LEU A 260 -23.26 39.93 34.11
C LEU A 260 -23.35 41.17 33.20
N GLU A 261 -24.21 41.16 32.17
CA GLU A 261 -24.40 42.32 31.29
C GLU A 261 -25.40 43.33 31.88
N LEU A 262 -24.95 44.27 32.73
CA LEU A 262 -25.84 45.26 33.36
C LEU A 262 -26.50 46.26 32.37
N GLY A 263 -25.94 46.43 31.16
CA GLY A 263 -26.46 47.36 30.15
C GLY A 263 -27.80 46.96 29.50
N LYS A 264 -28.29 45.73 29.73
CA LYS A 264 -29.51 45.20 29.08
C LYS A 264 -30.55 44.67 30.09
N ILE A 265 -30.67 45.28 31.25
CA ILE A 265 -31.67 44.89 32.25
C ILE A 265 -33.09 45.11 31.68
N ARG A 266 -33.86 44.03 31.55
CA ARG A 266 -35.29 44.09 31.15
C ARG A 266 -36.11 43.35 32.20
N LYS A 267 -37.01 44.06 32.90
CA LYS A 267 -37.91 43.49 33.93
C LYS A 267 -37.15 42.67 34.99
N ASN A 268 -36.05 43.20 35.53
CA ASN A 268 -35.20 42.54 36.54
C ASN A 268 -34.51 41.25 36.09
N PHE A 269 -34.46 40.96 34.78
CA PHE A 269 -33.64 39.90 34.22
C PHE A 269 -32.52 40.47 33.36
N THR A 270 -31.38 39.79 33.38
CA THR A 270 -30.26 40.07 32.48
C THR A 270 -29.60 38.80 31.96
N ASP A 271 -28.82 38.98 30.90
CA ASP A 271 -28.06 37.95 30.22
C ASP A 271 -26.63 37.86 30.79
N VAL A 272 -25.99 36.72 30.56
CA VAL A 272 -24.58 36.47 30.92
C VAL A 272 -23.75 36.42 29.66
N SER A 273 -22.65 37.17 29.65
CA SER A 273 -21.58 37.01 28.66
C SER A 273 -20.51 36.08 29.21
N PHE A 274 -19.86 35.35 28.32
CA PHE A 274 -18.80 34.41 28.68
C PHE A 274 -17.52 34.76 27.93
N GLU A 275 -16.42 34.80 28.64
CA GLU A 275 -15.08 34.88 28.06
C GLU A 275 -14.47 33.48 28.07
N LEU A 276 -14.10 32.97 26.89
CA LEU A 276 -13.49 31.66 26.72
C LEU A 276 -12.13 31.78 26.01
N PRO A 277 -11.21 30.84 26.26
CA PRO A 277 -9.96 30.77 25.51
C PRO A 277 -10.20 30.51 24.01
N SER A 278 -9.26 30.96 23.17
CA SER A 278 -9.32 30.80 21.71
C SER A 278 -9.46 29.33 21.30
N GLY A 279 -10.36 29.04 20.36
CA GLY A 279 -10.57 27.69 19.81
C GLY A 279 -11.66 26.87 20.50
N ILE A 280 -12.36 27.44 21.49
CA ILE A 280 -13.49 26.80 22.20
C ILE A 280 -14.77 27.60 21.92
N LYS A 281 -15.87 26.90 21.69
CA LYS A 281 -17.19 27.50 21.45
C LYS A 281 -18.18 27.05 22.51
N ILE A 282 -19.07 27.94 22.93
CA ILE A 282 -20.23 27.56 23.73
C ILE A 282 -21.25 26.90 22.82
N VAL A 283 -21.73 25.72 23.22
CA VAL A 283 -22.86 25.04 22.58
C VAL A 283 -24.16 25.41 23.28
N GLU A 284 -24.15 25.39 24.62
CA GLU A 284 -25.32 25.67 25.43
C GLU A 284 -24.90 26.15 26.83
N PHE A 285 -25.76 26.90 27.52
CA PHE A 285 -25.56 27.28 28.91
C PHE A 285 -26.91 27.39 29.65
N THR A 286 -26.88 27.12 30.96
CA THR A 286 -28.05 27.12 31.83
C THR A 286 -27.70 27.73 33.19
N PRO A 287 -28.51 28.68 33.72
CA PRO A 287 -29.75 29.21 33.14
C PRO A 287 -29.53 30.31 32.09
N LYS A 288 -30.56 30.53 31.25
CA LYS A 288 -30.53 31.58 30.19
C LYS A 288 -30.93 32.98 30.67
N LYS A 289 -31.53 33.09 31.86
CA LYS A 289 -31.98 34.36 32.43
C LYS A 289 -31.55 34.42 33.89
N ILE A 290 -31.03 35.56 34.30
CA ILE A 290 -30.56 35.79 35.66
C ILE A 290 -31.36 36.92 36.27
N GLN A 291 -31.98 36.66 37.42
CA GLN A 291 -32.74 37.66 38.16
C GLN A 291 -31.77 38.56 38.92
N VAL A 292 -31.99 39.87 38.81
CA VAL A 292 -31.21 40.93 39.45
C VAL A 292 -32.10 41.61 40.49
N ILE A 293 -31.69 41.57 41.75
CA ILE A 293 -32.38 42.21 42.88
C ILE A 293 -31.48 43.34 43.37
N ARG A 294 -31.97 44.58 43.31
CA ARG A 294 -31.26 45.72 43.91
C ARG A 294 -31.60 45.77 45.39
N ASN A 295 -30.58 45.75 46.24
CA ASN A 295 -30.72 45.94 47.67
C ASN A 295 -30.58 47.45 47.94
N GLU A 296 -31.58 48.03 48.60
CA GLU A 296 -31.54 49.41 49.10
C GLU A 296 -30.57 49.57 50.27
#